data_AF-A0A9X9LTQ5-F1
#
_entry.id   AF-A0A9X9LTQ5-F1
#
_cell.length_a   1.000
_cell.length_b   1.000
_cell.length_c   1.000
_cell.angle_alpha   90.00
_cell.angle_beta   90.00
_cell.angle_gamma   90.00
#
_symmetry.space_group_name_H-M   'P 1'
#
loop_
_entity.id
_entity.type
_entity.pdbx_description
1 polymer ?
#
loop_
_entity_poly.entity_id
_entity_poly.type
_entity_poly.pdbx_seq_one_letter_code
_entity_poly.pdbx_strand_id
1 'polypeptide(L)'
;MKPLLIGELAPEEPSQDHGKNSQITEDFRALKKAAEDMNLFKSNHLFFLVLLAHIIVMEIIAWFIIFYFGNGWIPTIITAFVLATSQAQAGWLQHDYGHLSVYKKSSWNHIVHKFIIGHLK
;
A
#
# COMPACT_ATOMS: atom_id res chain seq x y z
N MET A 1 25.53 -13.70 -18.30
CA MET A 1 25.70 -12.33 -17.77
C MET A 1 26.23 -12.45 -16.35
N LYS A 2 27.31 -11.75 -16.00
CA LYS A 2 27.83 -11.73 -14.61
C LYS A 2 26.87 -10.90 -13.74
N PRO A 3 26.59 -11.32 -12.50
CA PRO A 3 25.76 -10.53 -11.60
C PRO A 3 26.43 -9.18 -11.31
N LEU A 4 25.62 -8.12 -11.25
CA LEU A 4 26.06 -6.81 -10.81
C LEU A 4 26.32 -6.91 -9.29
N LEU A 5 27.58 -6.92 -8.88
CA LEU A 5 27.97 -6.91 -7.48
C LEU A 5 27.92 -5.45 -6.99
N ILE A 6 26.78 -5.06 -6.42
CA ILE A 6 26.70 -3.84 -5.61
C ILE A 6 27.38 -4.21 -4.28
N GLY A 7 28.65 -3.79 -4.14
CA GLY A 7 29.59 -4.31 -3.15
C GLY A 7 29.29 -3.92 -1.71
N GLU A 8 29.80 -4.74 -0.78
CA GLU A 8 30.27 -4.25 0.52
C GLU A 8 31.58 -3.49 0.30
N LEU A 9 31.78 -2.40 1.05
CA LEU A 9 33.04 -1.67 1.04
C LEU A 9 34.19 -2.58 1.49
N ALA A 10 35.39 -2.35 0.93
CA ALA A 10 36.58 -3.04 1.43
C ALA A 10 36.75 -2.75 2.93
N PRO A 11 37.32 -3.66 3.75
CA PRO A 11 37.42 -3.49 5.21
C PRO A 11 38.14 -2.20 5.63
N GLU A 12 38.97 -1.66 4.74
CA GLU A 12 39.77 -0.44 4.92
C GLU A 12 39.04 0.85 4.47
N GLU A 13 37.98 0.73 3.67
CA GLU A 13 37.20 1.89 3.23
C GLU A 13 36.14 2.22 4.29
N PRO A 14 35.82 3.51 4.52
CA PRO A 14 34.78 3.90 5.47
C PRO A 14 33.42 3.40 4.98
N SER A 15 33.08 2.16 5.34
CA SER A 15 31.73 1.67 5.18
C SER A 15 30.83 2.50 6.08
N GLN A 16 29.64 2.87 5.61
CA GLN A 16 28.63 3.48 6.48
C GLN A 16 28.18 2.53 7.62
N ASP A 17 28.68 1.29 7.64
CA ASP A 17 28.39 0.24 8.61
C ASP A 17 29.54 -0.04 9.61
N HIS A 18 30.71 0.59 9.46
CA HIS A 18 31.82 0.45 10.40
C HIS A 18 31.49 1.20 11.69
N GLY A 19 30.85 0.49 12.62
CA GLY A 19 30.43 1.03 13.91
C GLY A 19 28.92 0.99 14.15
N LYS A 20 28.16 0.13 13.45
CA LYS A 20 26.81 -0.21 13.92
C LYS A 20 26.93 -0.72 15.35
N ASN A 21 26.48 0.10 16.30
CA ASN A 21 26.52 -0.25 17.72
C ASN A 21 25.79 -1.59 17.87
N SER A 22 26.52 -2.61 18.33
CA SER A 22 26.00 -3.98 18.45
C SER A 22 24.76 -4.00 19.33
N GLN A 23 24.75 -3.16 20.37
CA GLN A 23 23.61 -2.97 21.25
C GLN A 23 22.38 -2.43 20.50
N ILE A 24 22.54 -1.38 19.67
CA ILE A 24 21.44 -0.83 18.86
C ILE A 24 20.90 -1.89 17.88
N THR A 25 21.79 -2.67 17.28
CA THR A 25 21.39 -3.74 16.34
C THR A 25 20.61 -4.85 17.04
N GLU A 26 21.03 -5.23 18.26
CA GLU A 26 20.32 -6.19 19.10
C GLU A 26 18.96 -5.64 19.57
N ASP A 27 18.90 -4.37 19.96
CA ASP A 27 17.66 -3.70 20.35
C ASP A 27 16.64 -3.68 19.20
N PHE A 28 17.07 -3.36 17.97
CA PHE A 28 16.20 -3.43 16.80
C PHE A 28 15.74 -4.86 16.48
N ARG A 29 16.60 -5.88 16.69
CA ARG A 29 16.20 -7.29 16.52
C ARG A 29 15.19 -7.71 17.58
N ALA A 30 15.39 -7.30 18.83
CA ALA A 30 14.45 -7.57 19.92
C ALA A 30 13.10 -6.89 19.66
N LEU A 31 13.12 -5.62 19.22
CA LEU A 31 11.92 -4.88 18.83
C LEU A 31 11.17 -5.55 17.67
N LYS A 32 11.90 -5.95 16.63
CA LYS A 32 11.33 -6.67 15.48
C LYS A 32 10.69 -7.98 15.94
N LYS A 33 11.39 -8.77 16.77
CA LYS A 33 10.87 -10.03 17.31
C LYS A 33 9.61 -9.82 18.14
N ALA A 34 9.59 -8.80 19.00
CA ALA A 34 8.39 -8.45 19.75
C ALA A 34 7.22 -8.09 18.83
N ALA A 35 7.46 -7.31 17.77
CA ALA A 35 6.43 -6.97 16.79
C ALA A 35 5.94 -8.19 15.98
N GLU A 36 6.82 -9.15 15.67
CA GLU A 36 6.48 -10.43 15.05
C GLU A 36 5.62 -11.30 15.98
N ASP A 37 6.02 -11.42 17.26
CA ASP A 37 5.29 -12.18 18.29
C ASP A 37 3.90 -11.59 18.56
N MET A 38 3.78 -10.25 18.50
CA MET A 38 2.52 -9.51 18.56
C MET A 38 1.68 -9.61 17.27
N ASN A 39 2.16 -10.33 16.24
CA ASN A 39 1.52 -10.48 14.93
C ASN A 39 1.25 -9.14 14.21
N LEU A 40 1.99 -8.07 14.51
CA LEU A 40 1.77 -6.73 13.91
C LEU A 40 2.03 -6.70 12.40
N PHE A 41 2.81 -7.65 11.88
CA PHE A 41 3.10 -7.78 10.45
C PHE A 41 2.13 -8.70 9.70
N LYS A 42 1.13 -9.30 10.36
CA LYS A 42 0.12 -10.10 9.68
C LYS A 42 -0.95 -9.18 9.07
N SER A 43 -0.96 -9.10 7.75
CA SER A 43 -2.05 -8.48 7.01
C SER A 43 -3.36 -9.27 7.17
N ASN A 44 -4.47 -8.54 7.27
CA ASN A 44 -5.81 -9.13 7.24
C ASN A 44 -6.40 -8.98 5.83
N HIS A 45 -6.44 -10.07 5.06
CA HIS A 45 -6.96 -10.05 3.69
C HIS A 45 -8.42 -9.60 3.59
N LEU A 46 -9.26 -9.90 4.59
CA LEU A 46 -10.66 -9.48 4.59
C LEU A 46 -10.79 -7.96 4.71
N PHE A 47 -9.92 -7.32 5.50
CA PHE A 47 -9.89 -5.86 5.60
C PHE A 47 -9.65 -5.22 4.23
N PHE A 48 -8.65 -5.69 3.48
CA PHE A 48 -8.34 -5.14 2.16
C PHE A 48 -9.44 -5.43 1.13
N LEU A 49 -10.10 -6.59 1.21
CA LEU A 49 -11.24 -6.92 0.35
C LEU A 49 -12.44 -6.00 0.65
N VAL A 50 -12.76 -5.78 1.92
CA VAL A 50 -13.83 -4.86 2.33
C VAL A 50 -13.50 -3.43 1.92
N LEU A 51 -12.24 -3.00 2.05
CA LEU A 51 -11.79 -1.68 1.59
C LEU A 51 -11.96 -1.52 0.08
N LEU A 52 -11.59 -2.54 -0.71
CA LEU A 52 -11.80 -2.54 -2.15
C LEU A 52 -13.30 -2.46 -2.51
N ALA A 53 -14.13 -3.25 -1.82
CA ALA A 53 -15.59 -3.22 -2.03
C ALA A 53 -16.17 -1.84 -1.68
N HIS A 54 -15.68 -1.20 -0.60
CA HIS A 54 -16.11 0.14 -0.20
C HIS A 54 -15.79 1.20 -1.26
N ILE A 55 -14.59 1.16 -1.86
CA ILE A 55 -14.20 2.04 -2.96
C ILE A 55 -15.15 1.87 -4.15
N ILE A 56 -15.43 0.62 -4.57
CA ILE A 56 -16.36 0.34 -5.68
C ILE A 56 -17.77 0.87 -5.38
N VAL A 57 -18.25 0.71 -4.14
CA VAL A 57 -19.55 1.25 -3.72
C VAL A 57 -19.58 2.78 -3.82
N MET A 58 -18.49 3.47 -3.45
CA MET A 58 -18.42 4.93 -3.61
C MET A 58 -18.47 5.37 -5.08
N GLU A 59 -17.79 4.67 -5.98
CA GLU A 59 -17.86 4.93 -7.43
C GLU A 59 -19.30 4.78 -7.95
N ILE A 60 -20.00 3.72 -7.53
CA ILE A 60 -21.41 3.48 -7.90
C ILE A 60 -22.32 4.59 -7.34
N ILE A 61 -22.10 5.01 -6.09
CA ILE A 61 -22.85 6.11 -5.46
C ILE A 61 -22.63 7.41 -6.23
N ALA A 62 -21.38 7.75 -6.57
CA ALA A 62 -21.05 8.93 -7.34
C ALA A 62 -21.78 8.95 -8.70
N TRP A 63 -21.74 7.82 -9.42
CA TRP A 63 -22.49 7.67 -10.67
C TRP A 63 -24.01 7.82 -10.45
N PHE A 64 -24.56 7.20 -9.40
CA PHE A 64 -25.98 7.25 -9.08
C PHE A 64 -26.46 8.66 -8.74
N ILE A 65 -25.64 9.47 -8.04
CA ILE A 65 -25.97 10.85 -7.71
C ILE A 65 -26.22 11.67 -8.98
N ILE A 66 -25.31 11.60 -9.95
CA ILE A 66 -25.45 12.32 -11.23
C ILE A 66 -26.61 11.74 -12.05
N PHE A 67 -26.76 10.42 -12.07
CA PHE A 67 -27.82 9.75 -12.83
C PHE A 67 -29.23 10.17 -12.34
N TYR A 68 -29.44 10.21 -11.01
CA TYR A 68 -30.76 10.48 -10.44
C TYR A 68 -31.05 11.96 -10.23
N PHE A 69 -30.06 12.74 -9.75
CA PHE A 69 -30.25 14.16 -9.41
C PHE A 69 -29.78 15.12 -10.51
N GLY A 70 -29.20 14.60 -11.58
CA GLY A 70 -28.69 15.40 -12.70
C GLY A 70 -27.36 16.10 -12.40
N ASN A 71 -26.98 17.01 -13.29
CA ASN A 71 -25.69 17.70 -13.29
C ASN A 71 -25.74 19.13 -12.70
N GLY A 72 -26.67 19.39 -11.78
CA GLY A 72 -26.72 20.65 -11.05
C GLY A 72 -25.49 20.86 -10.16
N TRP A 73 -25.25 22.10 -9.72
CA TRP A 73 -24.09 22.44 -8.88
C TRP A 73 -24.00 21.60 -7.60
N ILE A 74 -25.13 21.37 -6.92
CA ILE A 74 -25.15 20.60 -5.66
C ILE A 74 -24.80 19.12 -5.88
N PRO A 75 -25.50 18.35 -6.75
CA PRO A 75 -25.11 16.98 -7.06
C PRO A 75 -23.66 16.84 -7.54
N THR A 76 -23.18 17.81 -8.34
CA THR A 76 -21.82 17.83 -8.88
C THR A 76 -20.77 17.97 -7.77
N ILE A 77 -20.96 18.92 -6.86
CA ILE A 77 -20.03 19.11 -5.73
C ILE A 77 -20.00 17.86 -4.84
N ILE A 78 -21.16 17.29 -4.51
CA ILE A 78 -21.23 16.07 -3.70
C ILE A 78 -20.51 14.92 -4.41
N THR A 79 -20.78 14.73 -5.70
CA THR A 79 -20.12 13.70 -6.52
C THR A 79 -18.60 13.89 -6.53
N ALA A 80 -18.12 15.13 -6.68
CA ALA A 80 -16.69 15.43 -6.66
C ALA A 80 -16.04 15.05 -5.32
N PHE A 81 -16.71 15.31 -4.18
CA PHE A 81 -16.20 14.90 -2.86
C PHE A 81 -16.17 13.37 -2.68
N VAL A 82 -17.20 12.67 -3.15
CA VAL A 82 -17.26 11.20 -3.09
C VAL A 82 -16.14 10.59 -3.95
N LEU A 83 -15.99 11.06 -5.18
CA LEU A 83 -14.94 10.59 -6.09
C LEU A 83 -13.54 10.93 -5.58
N ALA A 84 -13.31 12.15 -5.08
CA ALA A 84 -12.01 12.52 -4.52
C ALA A 84 -11.62 11.61 -3.33
N THR A 85 -12.59 11.26 -2.49
CA THR A 85 -12.39 10.34 -1.37
C THR A 85 -12.10 8.92 -1.87
N SER A 86 -12.87 8.44 -2.84
CA SER A 86 -12.66 7.14 -3.51
C SER A 86 -11.26 7.03 -4.10
N GLN A 87 -10.83 8.03 -4.86
CA GLN A 87 -9.53 8.08 -5.51
C GLN A 87 -8.38 8.14 -4.51
N ALA A 88 -8.52 8.91 -3.42
CA ALA A 88 -7.54 8.92 -2.35
C ALA A 88 -7.37 7.53 -1.75
N GLN A 89 -8.48 6.87 -1.36
CA GLN A 89 -8.45 5.52 -0.78
C GLN A 89 -7.89 4.47 -1.75
N ALA A 90 -8.25 4.54 -3.04
CA ALA A 90 -7.70 3.67 -4.07
C ALA A 90 -6.19 3.84 -4.23
N GLY A 91 -5.68 5.08 -4.14
CA GLY A 91 -4.24 5.37 -4.16
C GLY A 91 -3.48 4.75 -2.98
N TRP A 92 -4.02 4.85 -1.76
CA TRP A 92 -3.43 4.21 -0.58
C TRP A 92 -3.47 2.68 -0.69
N LEU A 93 -4.61 2.13 -1.12
CA LEU A 93 -4.75 0.68 -1.34
C LEU A 93 -3.74 0.19 -2.39
N GLN A 94 -3.56 0.93 -3.48
CA GLN A 94 -2.58 0.64 -4.52
C GLN A 94 -1.15 0.65 -3.96
N HIS A 95 -0.80 1.64 -3.14
CA HIS A 95 0.50 1.75 -2.47
C HIS A 95 0.76 0.53 -1.57
N ASP A 96 -0.23 0.10 -0.77
CA ASP A 96 -0.11 -1.03 0.14
C ASP A 96 0.06 -2.37 -0.59
N TYR A 97 -0.65 -2.57 -1.71
CA TYR A 97 -0.41 -3.71 -2.60
C TYR A 97 0.97 -3.65 -3.28
N GLY A 98 1.44 -2.44 -3.63
CA GLY A 98 2.74 -2.21 -4.25
C GLY A 98 3.93 -2.58 -3.34
N HIS A 99 3.80 -2.36 -2.03
CA HIS A 99 4.79 -2.78 -1.03
C HIS A 99 4.77 -4.27 -0.71
N LEU A 100 3.92 -5.04 -1.39
CA LEU A 100 3.69 -6.47 -1.14
C LEU A 100 3.21 -6.77 0.29
N SER A 101 2.72 -5.76 1.01
CA SER A 101 2.31 -5.85 2.41
C SER A 101 1.03 -6.68 2.60
N VAL A 102 0.27 -6.93 1.53
CA VAL A 102 -1.02 -7.62 1.60
C VAL A 102 -0.87 -9.14 1.46
N TYR A 103 -0.30 -9.66 0.36
CA TYR A 103 -0.08 -11.09 0.17
C TYR A 103 1.38 -11.51 0.36
N LYS A 104 1.62 -12.61 1.07
CA LYS A 104 2.96 -13.21 1.22
C LYS A 104 3.58 -13.68 -0.11
N LYS A 105 2.77 -13.99 -1.13
CA LYS A 105 3.24 -14.29 -2.50
C LYS A 105 3.06 -13.05 -3.39
N SER A 106 4.18 -12.55 -3.93
CA SER A 106 4.25 -11.31 -4.72
C SER A 106 3.35 -11.27 -5.96
N SER A 107 3.06 -12.43 -6.58
CA SER A 107 2.27 -12.53 -7.81
C SER A 107 0.83 -12.00 -7.68
N TRP A 108 0.17 -12.25 -6.55
CA TRP A 108 -1.21 -11.77 -6.34
C TRP A 108 -1.27 -10.27 -6.09
N ASN A 109 -0.27 -9.73 -5.37
CA ASN A 109 -0.15 -8.29 -5.19
C ASN A 109 -0.01 -7.56 -6.54
N HIS A 110 0.78 -8.11 -7.48
CA HIS A 110 0.96 -7.52 -8.80
C HIS A 110 -0.31 -7.52 -9.66
N ILE A 111 -1.12 -8.59 -9.58
CA ILE A 111 -2.39 -8.68 -10.32
C ILE A 111 -3.37 -7.62 -9.80
N VAL A 112 -3.54 -7.55 -8.48
CA VAL A 112 -4.47 -6.59 -7.86
C VAL A 112 -3.99 -5.15 -8.06
N HIS A 113 -2.69 -4.89 -7.91
CA HIS A 113 -2.10 -3.58 -8.18
C HIS A 113 -2.33 -3.12 -9.63
N LYS A 114 -2.14 -4.02 -10.62
CA LYS A 114 -2.44 -3.71 -12.03
C LYS A 114 -3.93 -3.46 -12.28
N PHE A 115 -4.81 -4.20 -11.61
CA PHE A 115 -6.26 -3.96 -11.72
C PHE A 115 -6.65 -2.58 -11.17
N ILE A 116 -6.14 -2.21 -9.98
CA ILE A 116 -6.41 -0.91 -9.37
C ILE A 116 -5.87 0.23 -10.25
N ILE A 117 -4.63 0.12 -10.75
CA ILE A 117 -4.07 1.12 -11.69
C ILE A 117 -4.90 1.23 -12.97
N GLY A 118 -5.33 0.10 -13.53
CA GLY A 118 -5.91 0.08 -14.87
C GLY A 118 -7.40 0.40 -14.93
N HIS A 119 -8.14 0.23 -13.83
CA HIS A 119 -9.60 0.32 -13.83
C HIS A 119 -10.19 1.26 -12.78
N LEU A 120 -9.42 1.62 -11.74
CA LEU A 120 -9.90 2.47 -10.64
C LEU A 120 -9.23 3.85 -10.60
N LYS A 121 -8.35 4.17 -11.55
CA LYS A 121 -7.66 5.46 -11.67
C LYS A 121 -8.08 6.20 -12.93
#